data_AF-I0YL18-F1
#
_entry.id   AF-I0YL18-F1
#
_cell.length_a   1.000
_cell.length_b   1.000
_cell.length_c   1.000
_cell.angle_alpha   90.00
_cell.angle_beta   90.00
_cell.angle_gamma   90.00
#
_symmetry.space_group_name_H-M   'P 1'
#
loop_
_entity.id
_entity.type
_entity.pdbx_description
1 polymer ?
#
loop_
_entity_poly.entity_id
_entity_poly.type
_entity_poly.pdbx_seq_one_letter_code
_entity_poly.pdbx_strand_id
1 'polypeptide(L)'
;MSYGDRQTSAALRGWVGLVSFLQLGVALAVILITYFKLSHISNFSVDASARTYNVTGTCLLNADTSKADMCIYAYTISGVSIIATLIVALFLCCTCDLCGCGAVLEFLFAGAGTAWWAIGAVVIMKRSFEADNANVAQHDWRMAEWIICWVGCGLFLLLALLSFARMIAGLCACCGGGNKRYP
;
A
#
# COMPACT_ATOMS: atom_id res chain seq x y z
N MET A 1 -2.41 -36.29 7.37
CA MET A 1 -2.78 -34.88 7.62
C MET A 1 -3.56 -34.86 8.91
N SER A 2 -2.97 -34.28 9.96
CA SER A 2 -3.55 -34.26 11.30
C SER A 2 -4.61 -33.17 11.40
N TYR A 3 -5.60 -33.33 12.28
CA TYR A 3 -6.69 -32.36 12.48
C TYR A 3 -6.17 -30.95 12.81
N GLY A 4 -4.98 -30.86 13.43
CA GLY A 4 -4.30 -29.60 13.74
C GLY A 4 -3.83 -28.79 12.51
N ASP A 5 -3.49 -29.44 11.39
CA ASP A 5 -3.00 -28.74 10.18
C ASP A 5 -4.12 -28.01 9.44
N ARG A 6 -5.37 -28.47 9.57
CA ARG A 6 -6.53 -27.81 8.95
C ARG A 6 -6.90 -26.52 9.68
N GLN A 7 -6.80 -26.50 11.01
CA GLN A 7 -7.21 -25.37 11.83
C GLN A 7 -6.27 -24.17 11.69
N THR A 8 -4.95 -24.41 11.60
CA THR A 8 -3.94 -23.37 11.33
C THR A 8 -4.10 -22.77 9.94
N SER A 9 -4.44 -23.58 8.94
CA SER A 9 -4.63 -23.12 7.56
C SER A 9 -5.84 -22.18 7.38
N ALA A 10 -6.92 -22.41 8.14
CA ALA A 10 -8.12 -21.57 8.10
C ALA A 10 -7.89 -20.20 8.77
N ALA A 11 -7.21 -20.20 9.93
CA ALA A 11 -6.85 -18.96 10.62
C ALA A 11 -5.95 -18.06 9.76
N LEU A 12 -4.94 -18.63 9.09
CA LEU A 12 -4.06 -17.90 8.17
C LEU A 12 -4.80 -17.26 6.99
N ARG A 13 -5.83 -17.92 6.44
CA ARG A 13 -6.69 -17.33 5.39
C ARG A 13 -7.44 -16.11 5.91
N GLY A 14 -8.00 -16.20 7.12
CA GLY A 14 -8.70 -15.08 7.77
C GLY A 14 -7.77 -13.88 8.00
N TRP A 15 -6.56 -14.12 8.50
CA TRP A 15 -5.56 -13.06 8.72
C TRP A 15 -5.15 -12.34 7.43
N VAL A 16 -4.89 -13.08 6.35
CA VAL A 16 -4.55 -12.47 5.05
C VAL A 16 -5.67 -11.57 4.52
N GLY A 17 -6.92 -12.02 4.64
CA GLY A 17 -8.09 -11.21 4.27
C GLY A 17 -8.22 -9.92 5.10
N LEU A 18 -8.06 -10.03 6.42
CA LEU A 18 -8.09 -8.89 7.34
C LEU A 18 -7.00 -7.85 7.01
N VAL A 19 -5.77 -8.31 6.82
CA VAL A 19 -4.62 -7.44 6.50
C VAL A 19 -4.82 -6.74 5.16
N SER A 20 -5.36 -7.44 4.15
CA SER A 20 -5.66 -6.84 2.85
C SER A 20 -6.74 -5.75 2.94
N PHE A 21 -7.76 -5.96 3.79
CA PHE A 21 -8.79 -4.95 4.04
C PHE A 21 -8.23 -3.70 4.75
N LEU A 22 -7.33 -3.90 5.71
CA LEU A 22 -6.63 -2.82 6.40
C LEU A 22 -5.72 -2.03 5.45
N GLN A 23 -5.01 -2.70 4.52
CA GLN A 23 -4.19 -2.03 3.50
C GLN A 23 -5.02 -1.10 2.61
N LEU A 24 -6.20 -1.56 2.19
CA LEU A 24 -7.14 -0.74 1.41
C LEU A 24 -7.62 0.47 2.24
N GLY A 25 -7.95 0.25 3.51
CA GLY A 25 -8.34 1.32 4.44
C GLY A 25 -7.25 2.37 4.63
N VAL A 26 -5.98 1.95 4.76
CA VAL A 26 -4.82 2.84 4.86
C VAL A 26 -4.65 3.65 3.57
N ALA A 27 -4.72 3.02 2.40
CA ALA A 27 -4.61 3.73 1.12
C ALA A 27 -5.72 4.77 0.95
N LEU A 28 -6.95 4.44 1.31
CA LEU A 28 -8.08 5.38 1.30
C LEU A 28 -7.88 6.52 2.31
N ALA A 29 -7.37 6.22 3.51
CA ALA A 29 -7.09 7.25 4.51
C ALA A 29 -6.06 8.26 4.01
N VAL A 30 -4.97 7.81 3.36
CA VAL A 30 -3.97 8.72 2.77
C VAL A 30 -4.61 9.62 1.72
N ILE A 31 -5.44 9.08 0.82
CA ILE A 31 -6.16 9.86 -0.20
C ILE A 31 -7.08 10.91 0.43
N LEU A 32 -7.87 10.53 1.45
CA LEU A 32 -8.81 11.43 2.10
C LEU A 32 -8.09 12.53 2.88
N ILE A 33 -7.01 12.20 3.59
CA ILE A 33 -6.21 13.18 4.33
C ILE A 33 -5.55 14.16 3.36
N THR A 34 -4.91 13.68 2.30
CA THR A 34 -4.30 14.54 1.29
C THR A 34 -5.33 15.44 0.61
N TYR A 35 -6.51 14.92 0.27
CA TYR A 35 -7.57 15.69 -0.36
C TYR A 35 -8.18 16.75 0.59
N PHE A 36 -8.66 16.35 1.76
CA PHE A 36 -9.42 17.26 2.62
C PHE A 36 -8.57 18.17 3.50
N LYS A 37 -7.35 17.77 3.83
CA LYS A 37 -6.51 18.49 4.82
C LYS A 37 -5.31 19.18 4.20
N LEU A 38 -4.67 18.56 3.20
CA LEU A 38 -3.43 19.09 2.62
C LEU A 38 -3.60 19.76 1.25
N SER A 39 -4.68 19.46 0.52
CA SER A 39 -4.98 20.11 -0.75
C SER A 39 -5.92 21.30 -0.50
N HIS A 40 -5.41 22.50 -0.73
CA HIS A 40 -6.22 23.70 -0.79
C HIS A 40 -6.18 24.21 -2.24
N ILE A 41 -7.28 24.02 -2.97
CA ILE A 41 -7.42 24.53 -4.35
C ILE A 41 -7.85 25.98 -4.23
N SER A 42 -6.86 26.87 -4.13
CA SER A 42 -7.12 28.28 -3.80
C SER A 42 -7.52 29.10 -5.01
N ASN A 43 -7.05 28.80 -6.22
CA ASN A 43 -7.25 29.67 -7.38
C ASN A 43 -7.42 28.88 -8.69
N PHE A 44 -8.62 28.93 -9.26
CA PHE A 44 -8.86 28.59 -10.66
C PHE A 44 -8.94 29.90 -11.44
N SER A 45 -7.81 30.37 -11.97
CA SER A 45 -7.79 31.53 -12.87
C SER A 45 -7.84 31.06 -14.33
N VAL A 46 -8.93 31.41 -15.02
CA VAL A 46 -9.06 31.19 -16.47
C VAL A 46 -8.62 32.47 -17.16
N ASP A 47 -7.42 32.47 -17.71
CA ASP A 47 -6.96 33.55 -18.57
C ASP A 47 -7.40 33.26 -20.01
N ALA A 48 -8.58 33.80 -20.37
CA ALA A 48 -9.19 33.60 -21.69
C ALA A 48 -8.33 34.12 -22.86
N SER A 49 -7.35 34.96 -22.55
CA SER A 49 -6.47 35.64 -23.48
C SER A 49 -5.33 34.76 -24.00
N ALA A 50 -4.88 33.76 -23.20
CA ALA A 50 -3.67 32.99 -23.47
C ALA A 50 -3.90 31.49 -23.72
N ARG A 51 -5.14 30.99 -23.58
CA ARG A 51 -5.48 29.55 -23.69
C ARG A 51 -4.58 28.67 -22.80
N THR A 52 -4.09 29.23 -21.69
CA THR A 52 -3.26 28.56 -20.69
C THR A 52 -4.09 28.37 -19.42
N TYR A 53 -4.22 27.12 -19.01
CA TYR A 53 -4.91 26.74 -17.78
C TYR A 53 -3.88 26.76 -16.64
N ASN A 54 -3.90 27.79 -15.80
CA ASN A 54 -3.01 27.86 -14.64
C ASN A 54 -3.80 27.40 -13.40
N VAL A 55 -3.72 26.10 -13.08
CA VAL A 55 -4.33 25.53 -11.89
C VAL A 55 -3.28 25.55 -10.78
N THR A 56 -3.26 26.62 -9.99
CA THR A 56 -2.34 26.72 -8.83
C THR A 56 -2.96 26.00 -7.63
N GLY A 57 -2.77 24.69 -7.56
CA GLY A 57 -3.08 23.91 -6.36
C GLY A 57 -1.99 24.10 -5.32
N THR A 58 -2.32 24.63 -4.14
CA THR A 58 -1.34 24.73 -3.05
C THR A 58 -1.29 23.42 -2.27
N CYS A 59 -0.11 22.80 -2.21
CA CYS A 59 0.13 21.57 -1.46
C CYS A 59 0.93 21.87 -0.20
N LEU A 60 0.32 21.72 0.97
CA LEU A 60 0.93 22.01 2.28
C LEU A 60 1.94 20.94 2.74
N LEU A 61 2.17 19.91 1.92
CA LEU A 61 3.10 18.82 2.20
C LEU A 61 4.56 19.18 1.90
N ASN A 62 4.80 20.30 1.22
CA ASN A 62 6.14 20.77 0.84
C ASN A 62 6.39 22.18 1.39
N ALA A 63 7.67 22.52 1.60
CA ALA A 63 8.07 23.88 1.95
C ALA A 63 7.68 24.90 0.86
N ASP A 64 7.73 24.46 -0.40
CA ASP A 64 7.34 25.25 -1.56
C ASP A 64 5.88 24.95 -1.92
N THR A 65 4.96 25.68 -1.29
CA THR A 65 3.50 25.47 -1.40
C THR A 65 2.97 25.77 -2.80
N SER A 66 3.75 26.43 -3.65
CA SER A 66 3.42 26.72 -5.06
C SER A 66 3.47 25.48 -5.96
N LYS A 67 4.15 24.40 -5.53
CA LYS A 67 4.37 23.19 -6.33
C LYS A 67 3.40 22.09 -5.91
N ALA A 68 2.43 21.80 -6.78
CA ALA A 68 1.45 20.73 -6.58
C ALA A 68 2.04 19.31 -6.64
N ASP A 69 3.30 19.16 -7.06
CA ASP A 69 3.96 17.89 -7.38
C ASP A 69 3.94 16.87 -6.23
N MET A 70 4.00 17.33 -4.97
CA MET A 70 4.07 16.42 -3.81
C MET A 70 2.71 15.81 -3.46
N CYS A 71 1.62 16.57 -3.61
CA CYS A 71 0.27 16.02 -3.43
C CYS A 71 -0.04 15.02 -4.56
N ILE A 72 0.37 15.32 -5.79
CA ILE A 72 0.26 14.40 -6.94
C ILE A 72 1.05 13.11 -6.65
N TYR A 73 2.24 13.22 -6.07
CA TYR A 73 3.04 12.06 -5.68
C TYR A 73 2.33 11.18 -4.65
N ALA A 74 1.75 11.77 -3.60
CA ALA A 74 0.99 11.02 -2.57
C ALA A 74 -0.25 10.33 -3.16
N TYR A 75 -0.98 11.00 -4.06
CA TYR A 75 -2.08 10.37 -4.83
C TYR A 75 -1.59 9.22 -5.70
N THR A 76 -0.42 9.38 -6.34
CA THR A 76 0.14 8.34 -7.21
C THR A 76 0.52 7.11 -6.40
N ILE A 77 1.19 7.27 -5.25
CA ILE A 77 1.54 6.15 -4.37
C ILE A 77 0.27 5.39 -3.94
N SER A 78 -0.75 6.11 -3.52
CA SER A 78 -2.00 5.53 -3.02
C SER A 78 -2.80 4.85 -4.14
N GLY A 79 -2.92 5.51 -5.30
CA GLY A 79 -3.62 4.99 -6.46
C GLY A 79 -2.98 3.73 -7.05
N VAL A 80 -1.64 3.74 -7.20
CA VAL A 80 -0.89 2.54 -7.64
C VAL A 80 -1.10 1.39 -6.67
N SER A 81 -1.14 1.66 -5.36
CA SER A 81 -1.37 0.63 -4.34
C SER A 81 -2.77 0.02 -4.43
N ILE A 82 -3.81 0.83 -4.66
CA ILE A 82 -5.19 0.33 -4.85
C ILE A 82 -5.27 -0.57 -6.09
N ILE A 83 -4.68 -0.13 -7.20
CA ILE A 83 -4.66 -0.91 -8.45
C ILE A 83 -3.89 -2.22 -8.25
N ALA A 84 -2.72 -2.17 -7.60
CA ALA A 84 -1.92 -3.35 -7.30
C ALA A 84 -2.71 -4.36 -6.44
N THR A 85 -3.42 -3.91 -5.40
CA THR A 85 -4.26 -4.77 -4.58
C THR A 85 -5.41 -5.40 -5.37
N LEU A 86 -6.02 -4.65 -6.31
CA LEU A 86 -7.07 -5.17 -7.19
C LEU A 86 -6.53 -6.23 -8.15
N ILE A 87 -5.36 -6.01 -8.72
CA ILE A 87 -4.67 -6.97 -9.59
C ILE A 87 -4.36 -8.26 -8.82
N VAL A 88 -3.84 -8.15 -7.60
CA VAL A 88 -3.57 -9.30 -6.72
C VAL A 88 -4.85 -10.07 -6.43
N ALA A 89 -5.95 -9.38 -6.09
CA ALA A 89 -7.24 -10.01 -5.86
C ALA A 89 -7.77 -10.77 -7.10
N LEU A 90 -7.62 -10.20 -8.30
CA LEU A 90 -7.97 -10.88 -9.55
C LEU A 90 -7.08 -12.11 -9.80
N PHE A 91 -5.77 -12.00 -9.59
CA PHE A 91 -4.86 -13.14 -9.72
C PHE A 91 -5.21 -14.25 -8.74
N LEU A 92 -5.54 -13.93 -7.50
CA LEU A 92 -6.01 -14.87 -6.49
C LEU A 92 -7.26 -15.63 -6.96
N CYS A 93 -8.23 -14.94 -7.58
CA CYS A 93 -9.41 -15.59 -8.15
C CYS A 93 -9.05 -16.50 -9.34
N CYS A 94 -8.12 -16.08 -10.20
CA CYS A 94 -7.74 -16.82 -11.41
C CYS A 94 -6.77 -17.99 -11.15
N THR A 95 -5.97 -17.95 -10.08
CA THR A 95 -4.91 -18.95 -9.79
C THR A 95 -5.32 -20.03 -8.80
N CYS A 96 -6.61 -20.13 -8.45
CA CYS A 96 -7.17 -21.10 -7.50
C CYS A 96 -6.84 -22.58 -7.77
N ASP A 97 -6.31 -22.97 -8.94
CA ASP A 97 -5.99 -24.37 -9.28
C ASP A 97 -4.48 -24.71 -9.42
N LEU A 98 -3.56 -23.75 -9.31
CA LEU A 98 -2.13 -23.99 -9.54
C LEU A 98 -1.33 -24.13 -8.24
N CYS A 99 -1.39 -25.32 -7.63
CA CYS A 99 -0.39 -25.94 -6.75
C CYS A 99 0.62 -24.98 -6.03
N GLY A 100 0.12 -24.07 -5.18
CA GLY A 100 0.97 -23.20 -4.35
C GLY A 100 1.64 -22.01 -5.05
N CYS A 101 1.46 -21.84 -6.37
CA CYS A 101 1.98 -20.68 -7.12
C CYS A 101 1.38 -19.35 -6.62
N GLY A 102 0.13 -19.38 -6.16
CA GLY A 102 -0.52 -18.21 -5.56
C GLY A 102 0.24 -17.63 -4.36
N ALA A 103 0.82 -18.47 -3.49
CA ALA A 103 1.56 -17.99 -2.32
C ALA A 103 2.88 -17.28 -2.68
N VAL A 104 3.53 -17.72 -3.75
CA VAL A 104 4.76 -17.10 -4.26
C VAL A 104 4.44 -15.73 -4.86
N LEU A 105 3.38 -15.64 -5.66
CA LEU A 105 2.93 -14.37 -6.23
C LEU A 105 2.50 -13.39 -5.13
N GLU A 106 1.71 -13.83 -4.15
CA GLU A 106 1.36 -13.01 -2.99
C GLU A 106 2.60 -12.47 -2.28
N PHE A 107 3.61 -13.31 -2.04
CA PHE A 107 4.86 -12.89 -1.40
C PHE A 107 5.61 -11.84 -2.23
N LEU A 108 5.73 -12.04 -3.54
CA LEU A 108 6.40 -11.08 -4.43
C LEU A 108 5.68 -9.74 -4.48
N PHE A 109 4.35 -9.74 -4.60
CA PHE A 109 3.54 -8.51 -4.59
C PHE A 109 3.58 -7.82 -3.23
N ALA A 110 3.48 -8.56 -2.13
CA ALA A 110 3.58 -7.98 -0.79
C ALA A 110 4.98 -7.41 -0.52
N GLY A 111 6.04 -8.07 -1.00
CA GLY A 111 7.41 -7.57 -0.93
C GLY A 111 7.60 -6.29 -1.75
N ALA A 112 7.12 -6.26 -2.99
CA ALA A 112 7.16 -5.06 -3.84
C ALA A 112 6.35 -3.91 -3.23
N GLY A 113 5.15 -4.21 -2.69
CA GLY A 113 4.33 -3.25 -1.95
C GLY A 113 5.05 -2.70 -0.72
N THR A 114 5.73 -3.54 0.04
CA THR A 114 6.52 -3.11 1.21
C THR A 114 7.62 -2.14 0.79
N ALA A 115 8.38 -2.47 -0.25
CA ALA A 115 9.43 -1.58 -0.77
C ALA A 115 8.86 -0.25 -1.29
N TRP A 116 7.74 -0.30 -2.01
CA TRP A 116 7.06 0.88 -2.53
C TRP A 116 6.59 1.82 -1.42
N TRP A 117 5.93 1.29 -0.39
CA TRP A 117 5.47 2.06 0.75
C TRP A 117 6.61 2.58 1.62
N ALA A 118 7.71 1.83 1.76
CA ALA A 118 8.90 2.28 2.46
C ALA A 118 9.55 3.50 1.77
N ILE A 119 9.71 3.45 0.44
CA ILE A 119 10.23 4.59 -0.34
C ILE A 119 9.29 5.80 -0.18
N GLY A 120 7.97 5.57 -0.32
CA GLY A 120 6.96 6.62 -0.12
C GLY A 120 7.05 7.27 1.27
N ALA A 121 7.13 6.47 2.33
CA ALA A 121 7.23 6.95 3.71
C ALA A 121 8.48 7.82 3.94
N VAL A 122 9.64 7.39 3.44
CA VAL A 122 10.90 8.14 3.56
C VAL A 122 10.82 9.48 2.80
N VAL A 123 10.27 9.49 1.59
CA VAL A 123 10.12 10.72 0.79
C VAL A 123 9.18 11.70 1.48
N ILE A 124 8.01 11.26 1.93
CA ILE A 124 7.03 12.11 2.61
C ILE A 124 7.61 12.64 3.93
N MET A 125 8.25 11.78 4.73
CA MET A 125 8.88 12.18 6.00
C MET A 125 9.93 13.27 5.80
N LYS A 126 10.82 13.12 4.81
CA LYS A 126 11.83 14.15 4.50
C LYS A 126 11.20 15.49 4.15
N ARG A 127 10.12 15.47 3.34
CA ARG A 127 9.40 16.69 2.93
C ARG A 127 8.63 17.33 4.07
N SER A 128 8.04 16.53 4.96
CA SER A 128 7.38 17.04 6.16
C SER A 128 8.36 17.80 7.05
N PHE A 129 9.59 17.30 7.25
CA PHE A 129 10.61 18.03 8.01
C PHE A 129 11.07 19.33 7.32
N GLU A 130 11.21 19.33 6.00
CA GLU A 130 11.51 20.55 5.24
C GLU A 130 10.39 21.60 5.41
N ALA A 131 9.12 21.18 5.38
CA ALA A 131 7.96 22.04 5.59
C ALA A 131 7.85 22.56 7.04
N ASP A 132 8.21 21.73 8.03
CA ASP A 132 8.27 22.11 9.44
C ASP A 132 9.34 23.18 9.69
N ASN A 133 10.53 23.00 9.10
CA ASN A 133 11.61 23.99 9.17
C ASN A 133 11.25 25.32 8.50
N ALA A 134 10.35 25.29 7.50
CA ALA A 134 9.82 26.46 6.83
C ALA A 134 8.60 27.09 7.53
N ASN A 135 8.21 26.59 8.72
CA ASN A 135 7.04 27.04 9.48
C ASN A 135 5.72 27.01 8.69
N VAL A 136 5.56 26.02 7.80
CA VAL A 136 4.30 25.83 7.06
C VAL A 136 3.21 25.35 8.03
N ALA A 137 2.00 25.92 7.94
CA ALA A 137 0.87 25.53 8.80
C ALA A 137 0.50 24.05 8.63
N GLN A 138 -0.20 23.47 9.62
CA GLN A 138 -0.67 22.05 9.65
C GLN A 138 0.41 20.97 9.90
N HIS A 139 1.27 21.20 10.90
CA HIS A 139 2.23 20.18 11.36
C HIS A 139 1.58 18.83 11.73
N ASP A 140 0.49 18.85 12.50
CA ASP A 140 -0.17 17.62 12.98
C ASP A 140 -0.64 16.71 11.84
N TRP A 141 -1.17 17.28 10.76
CA TRP A 141 -1.67 16.52 9.60
C TRP A 141 -0.53 15.97 8.75
N ARG A 142 0.56 16.72 8.59
CA ARG A 142 1.79 16.21 7.95
C ARG A 142 2.38 15.04 8.74
N MET A 143 2.37 15.14 10.07
CA MET A 143 2.87 14.08 10.94
C MET A 143 2.04 12.81 10.82
N ALA A 144 0.72 12.94 10.82
CA ALA A 144 -0.19 11.83 10.63
C ALA A 144 0.06 11.12 9.28
N GLU A 145 0.29 11.86 8.20
CA GLU A 145 0.47 11.30 6.87
C GLU A 145 1.68 10.35 6.78
N TRP A 146 2.87 10.78 7.22
CA TRP A 146 4.05 9.90 7.15
C TRP A 146 3.97 8.72 8.12
N ILE A 147 3.30 8.88 9.28
CA ILE A 147 3.01 7.76 10.20
C ILE A 147 2.12 6.72 9.52
N ILE A 148 1.05 7.15 8.86
CA ILE A 148 0.13 6.25 8.13
C ILE A 148 0.87 5.51 7.01
N CYS A 149 1.83 6.15 6.33
CA CYS A 149 2.68 5.48 5.35
C CYS A 149 3.54 4.36 5.96
N TRP A 150 4.10 4.56 7.16
CA TRP A 150 4.82 3.49 7.88
C TRP A 150 3.90 2.37 8.33
N VAL A 151 2.68 2.69 8.76
CA VAL A 151 1.66 1.67 9.07
C VAL A 151 1.35 0.84 7.82
N GLY A 152 1.18 1.50 6.66
CA GLY A 152 1.02 0.83 5.37
C GLY A 152 2.18 -0.11 5.05
N CYS A 153 3.42 0.37 5.19
CA CYS A 153 4.64 -0.44 5.03
C CYS A 153 4.62 -1.68 5.95
N GLY A 154 4.29 -1.50 7.24
CA GLY A 154 4.19 -2.59 8.21
C GLY A 154 3.13 -3.63 7.85
N LEU A 155 1.98 -3.20 7.32
CA LEU A 155 0.92 -4.10 6.86
C LEU A 155 1.34 -4.91 5.63
N PHE A 156 2.05 -4.31 4.66
CA PHE A 156 2.60 -5.04 3.52
C PHE A 156 3.69 -6.03 3.93
N LEU A 157 4.55 -5.64 4.89
CA LEU A 157 5.58 -6.52 5.42
C LEU A 157 4.96 -7.71 6.16
N LEU A 158 3.94 -7.47 6.98
CA LEU A 158 3.22 -8.53 7.68
C LEU A 158 2.58 -9.50 6.68
N LEU A 159 1.95 -9.00 5.62
CA LEU A 159 1.41 -9.83 4.55
C LEU A 159 2.50 -10.67 3.89
N ALA A 160 3.66 -10.09 3.57
CA ALA A 160 4.79 -10.80 2.99
C ALA A 160 5.27 -11.93 3.93
N LEU A 161 5.39 -11.67 5.23
CA LEU A 161 5.79 -12.69 6.21
C LEU A 161 4.76 -13.84 6.30
N LEU A 162 3.47 -13.52 6.27
CA LEU A 162 2.41 -14.52 6.27
C LEU A 162 2.44 -15.37 4.99
N SER A 163 2.55 -14.75 3.81
CA SER A 163 2.65 -15.48 2.54
C SER A 163 3.94 -16.31 2.45
N PHE A 164 5.05 -15.80 3.00
CA PHE A 164 6.30 -16.55 3.11
C PHE A 164 6.17 -17.80 3.99
N ALA A 165 5.52 -17.68 5.16
CA ALA A 165 5.26 -18.81 6.03
C ALA A 165 4.40 -19.89 5.35
N ARG A 166 3.41 -19.47 4.53
CA ARG A 166 2.56 -20.37 3.75
C ARG A 166 3.31 -21.04 2.61
N MET A 167 4.20 -20.32 1.95
CA MET A 167 5.07 -20.86 0.91
C MET A 167 5.96 -21.98 1.47
N ILE A 168 6.59 -21.77 2.63
CA ILE A 168 7.41 -22.79 3.29
C ILE A 168 6.56 -24.02 3.65
N ALA A 169 5.38 -23.82 4.25
CA ALA A 169 4.49 -24.91 4.61
C ALA A 169 3.99 -25.71 3.39
N GLY A 170 3.71 -25.03 2.27
CA GLY A 170 3.27 -25.63 1.01
C GLY A 170 4.36 -26.42 0.29
N LEU A 171 5.59 -25.93 0.30
CA LEU A 171 6.75 -26.64 -0.27
C LEU A 171 7.01 -27.96 0.46
N CYS A 172 6.89 -27.99 1.79
CA CYS A 172 7.00 -29.23 2.57
C CYS A 172 5.90 -30.26 2.22
N ALA A 173 4.67 -29.80 1.93
CA ALA A 173 3.56 -30.67 1.57
C ALA A 173 3.66 -31.23 0.13
N CYS A 174 4.15 -30.44 -0.83
CA CYS A 174 4.32 -30.89 -2.22
C CYS A 174 5.58 -31.73 -2.44
N CYS A 175 6.69 -31.43 -1.75
CA CYS A 175 7.92 -32.22 -1.84
C CYS A 175 7.91 -33.48 -0.94
N GLY A 176 7.06 -33.54 0.09
CA GLY A 176 6.91 -34.70 0.98
C GLY A 176 5.89 -35.75 0.53
N GLY A 177 5.15 -35.50 -0.56
CA GLY A 177 4.04 -36.33 -1.04
C GLY A 177 4.43 -37.56 -1.87
N GLY A 178 5.72 -37.91 -1.93
CA GLY A 178 6.24 -38.97 -2.78
C GLY A 178 6.41 -40.33 -2.11
N ASN A 179 5.52 -40.83 -1.23
CA ASN A 179 5.52 -42.29 -0.94
C ASN A 179 4.30 -42.88 -0.19
N LYS A 180 3.05 -42.51 -0.49
CA LYS A 180 1.88 -43.29 -0.01
C LYS A 180 0.84 -43.51 -1.10
N ARG A 181 1.24 -44.20 -2.17
CA ARG A 181 0.32 -45.11 -2.87
C ARG A 181 0.57 -46.49 -2.29
N TYR A 182 -0.34 -46.98 -1.44
CA TYR A 182 -0.78 -48.37 -1.29
C TYR A 182 -1.92 -48.40 -0.25
N PRO A 183 -2.88 -49.32 -0.35
CA PRO A 183 -3.07 -50.35 -1.38
C PRO A 183 -3.96 -49.89 -2.54
#